data_AF-A0A7K1DLT4-F1
#
_entry.id   AF-A0A7K1DLT4-F1
#
_cell.length_a   1.000
_cell.length_b   1.000
_cell.length_c   1.000
_cell.angle_alpha   90.00
_cell.angle_beta   90.00
_cell.angle_gamma   90.00
#
_symmetry.space_group_name_H-M   'P 1'
#
loop_
_entity.id
_entity.type
_entity.pdbx_description
1 polymer ?
#
loop_
_entity_poly.entity_id
_entity_poly.type
_entity_poly.pdbx_seq_one_letter_code
_entity_poly.pdbx_strand_id
1 'polypeptide(L)'
;MLAEQMINTHLYNLADPAFIEHCAQQMGNEGVCILPEFLNPQAVQVVRHEADELVPIAFRSSSNATPYLGPANEEFPLGHPRRTLTQGSVEVIAYDQFRANDSLRALYEWDPLLEFIRGCLGLQKLYRYGDPLGALNLAVMRSGDALGWHFDMADFVVSIAIQSSIKGGEFENAKQIRSNDDENYPAVQRVLNDQSPDLVRTEPMTPGTLMLFNGRWSMHRVTAIEGERARYVALLAYDTKPNTDSSETLKMSRYGRLPSTMKSAH
;
A
#
# COMPACT_ATOMS: atom_id res chain seq x y z
N MET A 1 4.01 6.55 21.50
CA MET A 1 5.46 6.77 21.29
C MET A 1 5.62 7.99 20.41
N LEU A 2 6.68 8.82 20.53
CA LEU A 2 6.86 9.91 19.57
C LEU A 2 7.31 9.35 18.21
N ALA A 3 6.85 9.95 17.11
CA ALA A 3 7.16 9.46 15.75
C ALA A 3 8.68 9.32 15.50
N GLU A 4 9.47 10.30 15.93
CA GLU A 4 10.94 10.26 15.80
C GLU A 4 11.59 9.07 16.53
N GLN A 5 11.01 8.64 17.65
CA GLN A 5 11.52 7.53 18.45
C GLN A 5 11.17 6.17 17.83
N MET A 6 10.29 6.13 16.84
CA MET A 6 9.93 4.90 16.14
C MET A 6 10.96 4.52 15.09
N ILE A 7 11.69 5.50 14.54
CA ILE A 7 12.58 5.30 13.40
C ILE A 7 13.93 4.78 13.87
N ASN A 8 14.50 3.85 13.10
CA ASN A 8 15.88 3.40 13.29
C ASN A 8 16.87 4.44 12.73
N THR A 9 17.09 5.50 13.49
CA THR A 9 17.93 6.65 13.10
C THR A 9 19.42 6.31 12.94
N HIS A 10 19.85 5.15 13.44
CA HIS A 10 21.20 4.62 13.19
C HIS A 10 21.37 4.09 11.76
N LEU A 11 20.28 3.61 11.13
CA LEU A 11 20.28 3.14 9.75
C LEU A 11 19.87 4.25 8.78
N TYR A 12 18.91 5.09 9.20
CA TYR A 12 18.25 6.04 8.32
C TYR A 12 18.26 7.45 8.89
N ASN A 13 19.09 8.30 8.29
CA ASN A 13 19.00 9.74 8.49
C ASN A 13 18.04 10.35 7.46
N LEU A 14 16.80 10.60 7.88
CA LEU A 14 15.74 11.10 6.99
C LEU A 14 16.00 12.51 6.44
N ALA A 15 16.97 13.23 7.01
CA ALA A 15 17.36 14.57 6.56
C ALA A 15 18.65 14.57 5.71
N ASP A 16 19.30 13.42 5.50
CA ASP A 16 20.51 13.33 4.69
C ASP A 16 20.18 13.38 3.18
N PRO A 17 20.61 14.43 2.45
CA PRO A 17 20.33 14.57 1.02
C PRO A 17 20.91 13.43 0.18
N ALA A 18 22.07 12.88 0.55
CA ALA A 18 22.69 11.80 -0.21
C ALA A 18 21.89 10.49 -0.08
N PHE A 19 21.35 10.24 1.12
CA PHE A 19 20.47 9.10 1.35
C PHE A 19 19.14 9.25 0.61
N ILE A 20 18.54 10.45 0.65
CA ILE A 20 17.30 10.75 -0.10
C ILE A 20 17.53 10.54 -1.61
N GLU A 21 18.65 11.03 -2.16
CA GLU A 21 18.98 10.85 -3.57
C GLU A 21 19.18 9.37 -3.92
N HIS A 22 19.80 8.59 -3.04
CA HIS A 22 19.92 7.15 -3.21
C HIS A 22 18.54 6.46 -3.28
N CYS A 23 17.62 6.80 -2.38
CA CYS A 23 16.25 6.29 -2.41
C CYS A 23 15.50 6.69 -3.69
N ALA A 24 15.69 7.92 -4.17
CA ALA A 24 15.10 8.40 -5.42
C ALA A 24 15.64 7.66 -6.64
N GLN A 25 16.94 7.35 -6.66
CA GLN A 25 17.54 6.52 -7.71
C GLN A 25 17.00 5.09 -7.68
N GLN A 26 16.80 4.50 -6.49
CA GLN A 26 16.15 3.19 -6.35
C GLN A 26 14.71 3.23 -6.89
N MET A 27 13.90 4.22 -6.51
CA MET A 27 12.54 4.38 -7.05
C MET A 27 12.54 4.51 -8.57
N GLY A 28 13.44 5.31 -9.15
CA GLY A 28 13.52 5.52 -10.60
C GLY A 28 13.96 4.28 -11.36
N ASN A 29 14.99 3.58 -10.86
CA ASN A 29 15.56 2.41 -11.53
C ASN A 29 14.73 1.17 -11.28
N GLU A 30 14.24 0.95 -10.07
CA GLU A 30 13.58 -0.28 -9.61
C GLU A 30 12.06 -0.19 -9.50
N GLY A 31 11.47 0.99 -9.60
CA GLY A 31 10.03 1.20 -9.35
C GLY A 31 9.64 0.94 -7.88
N VAL A 32 10.62 0.67 -7.02
CA VAL A 32 10.44 0.35 -5.60
C VAL A 32 11.68 0.80 -4.82
N CYS A 33 11.47 1.29 -3.60
CA CYS A 33 12.51 1.59 -2.62
C CYS A 33 12.09 0.96 -1.31
N ILE A 34 12.97 0.13 -0.74
CA ILE A 34 12.66 -0.70 0.44
C ILE A 34 13.68 -0.39 1.52
N LEU A 35 13.18 -0.02 2.70
CA LEU A 35 13.97 0.31 3.88
C LEU A 35 13.62 -0.70 4.99
N PRO A 36 14.31 -1.84 5.08
CA PRO A 36 14.13 -2.81 6.14
C PRO A 36 14.45 -2.22 7.51
N GLU A 37 13.78 -2.68 8.56
CA GLU A 37 14.02 -2.18 9.94
C GLU A 37 13.87 -0.66 10.08
N PHE A 38 13.09 -0.02 9.20
CA PHE A 38 12.79 1.40 9.25
C PHE A 38 12.14 1.78 10.57
N LEU A 39 11.14 1.01 11.00
CA LEU A 39 10.69 1.02 12.38
C LEU A 39 11.60 0.13 13.21
N ASN A 40 12.04 0.64 14.35
CA ASN A 40 12.78 -0.17 15.31
C ASN A 40 11.89 -1.27 15.93
N PRO A 41 12.47 -2.34 16.49
CA PRO A 41 11.70 -3.47 17.02
C PRO A 41 10.68 -3.10 18.09
N GLN A 42 10.96 -2.10 18.93
CA GLN A 42 10.03 -1.65 19.97
C GLN A 42 8.80 -0.97 19.33
N ALA A 43 9.01 -0.13 18.33
CA ALA A 43 7.93 0.52 17.59
C ALA A 43 7.05 -0.49 16.86
N VAL A 44 7.63 -1.52 16.24
CA VAL A 44 6.87 -2.61 15.60
C VAL A 44 5.94 -3.30 16.62
N GLN A 45 6.43 -3.59 17.83
CA GLN A 45 5.60 -4.22 18.87
C GLN A 45 4.46 -3.31 19.36
N VAL A 46 4.74 -2.02 19.54
CA VAL A 46 3.71 -1.04 19.93
C VAL A 46 2.63 -0.92 18.86
N VAL A 47 3.03 -0.71 17.60
CA VAL A 47 2.08 -0.58 16.48
C VAL A 47 1.27 -1.86 16.28
N ARG A 48 1.90 -3.04 16.41
CA ARG A 48 1.18 -4.32 16.35
C ARG A 48 0.11 -4.44 17.44
N HIS A 49 0.43 -4.02 18.67
CA HIS A 49 -0.53 -4.07 19.77
C HIS A 49 -1.69 -3.10 19.56
N GLU A 50 -1.42 -1.86 19.15
CA GLU A 50 -2.46 -0.87 18.78
C GLU A 50 -3.34 -1.40 17.63
N ALA A 51 -2.74 -2.04 16.62
CA ALA A 51 -3.46 -2.68 15.53
C ALA A 51 -4.39 -3.80 16.02
N ASP A 52 -3.93 -4.67 16.93
CA ASP A 52 -4.75 -5.74 17.51
C ASP A 52 -6.00 -5.21 18.23
N GLU A 53 -5.96 -4.00 18.81
CA GLU A 53 -7.14 -3.34 19.40
C GLU A 53 -8.16 -2.86 18.37
N LEU A 54 -7.69 -2.47 17.17
CA LEU A 54 -8.53 -1.95 16.08
C LEU A 54 -9.10 -3.07 15.21
N VAL A 55 -8.40 -4.19 15.05
CA VAL A 55 -8.80 -5.32 14.21
C VAL A 55 -10.26 -5.78 14.40
N PRO A 56 -10.84 -5.83 15.61
CA PRO A 56 -12.25 -6.21 15.79
C PRO A 56 -13.28 -5.33 15.07
N ILE A 57 -12.91 -4.11 14.66
CA ILE A 57 -13.76 -3.17 13.92
C ILE A 57 -13.35 -3.01 12.45
N ALA A 58 -12.51 -3.92 11.93
CA ALA A 58 -12.08 -3.90 10.54
C ALA A 58 -13.23 -4.23 9.59
N PHE A 59 -13.30 -3.49 8.48
CA PHE A 59 -14.32 -3.71 7.46
C PHE A 59 -13.84 -4.68 6.40
N ARG A 60 -14.63 -5.70 6.09
CA ARG A 60 -14.32 -6.69 5.04
C ARG A 60 -14.59 -6.10 3.66
N SER A 61 -13.53 -5.95 2.87
CA SER A 61 -13.60 -5.56 1.46
C SER A 61 -13.20 -6.75 0.58
N SER A 62 -14.02 -7.04 -0.42
CA SER A 62 -13.69 -8.02 -1.46
C SER A 62 -13.85 -7.38 -2.83
N SER A 63 -13.07 -7.90 -3.79
CA SER A 63 -13.07 -7.43 -5.16
C SER A 63 -12.99 -8.62 -6.11
N ASN A 64 -13.68 -8.49 -7.24
CA ASN A 64 -13.58 -9.39 -8.37
C ASN A 64 -13.51 -8.52 -9.62
N ALA A 65 -12.29 -8.19 -10.02
CA ALA A 65 -12.01 -7.19 -11.03
C ALA A 65 -10.82 -7.60 -11.89
N THR A 66 -10.72 -7.02 -13.07
CA THR A 66 -9.51 -7.14 -13.88
C THR A 66 -8.31 -6.50 -13.18
N PRO A 67 -7.07 -6.75 -13.61
CA PRO A 67 -5.89 -6.06 -13.07
C PRO A 67 -5.93 -4.53 -13.20
N TYR A 68 -6.87 -4.01 -13.99
CA TYR A 68 -7.12 -2.59 -14.18
C TYR A 68 -8.25 -2.05 -13.27
N LEU A 69 -8.60 -2.77 -12.21
CA LEU A 69 -9.57 -2.38 -11.17
C LEU A 69 -10.98 -2.08 -11.73
N GLY A 70 -11.35 -2.75 -12.83
CA GLY A 70 -12.66 -2.62 -13.47
C GLY A 70 -13.28 -3.97 -13.81
N PRO A 71 -14.55 -3.99 -14.25
CA PRO A 71 -15.22 -5.21 -14.68
C PRO A 71 -14.53 -5.84 -15.90
N ALA A 72 -14.79 -7.12 -16.13
CA ALA A 72 -14.34 -7.78 -17.36
C ALA A 72 -15.00 -7.11 -18.58
N ASN A 73 -14.18 -6.76 -19.58
CA ASN A 73 -14.66 -6.28 -20.88
C ASN A 73 -14.77 -7.47 -21.85
N GLU A 74 -16.01 -7.79 -22.25
CA GLU A 74 -16.33 -8.91 -23.14
C GLU A 74 -15.93 -8.69 -24.61
N GLU A 75 -15.59 -7.45 -25.00
CA GLU A 75 -15.06 -7.12 -26.32
C GLU A 75 -13.67 -7.74 -26.58
N PHE A 76 -12.93 -8.03 -25.51
CA PHE A 76 -11.64 -8.70 -25.59
C PHE A 76 -11.80 -10.24 -25.59
N PRO A 77 -10.88 -11.00 -26.20
CA PRO A 77 -10.93 -12.46 -26.16
C PRO A 77 -10.72 -13.01 -24.74
N LEU A 78 -11.16 -14.24 -24.50
CA LEU A 78 -10.90 -14.95 -23.24
C LEU A 78 -9.38 -15.03 -22.99
N GLY A 79 -8.98 -14.79 -21.74
CA GLY A 79 -7.58 -14.76 -21.33
C GLY A 79 -6.89 -13.40 -21.51
N HIS A 80 -7.49 -12.46 -22.23
CA HIS A 80 -6.94 -11.10 -22.34
C HIS A 80 -6.96 -10.38 -20.97
N PRO A 81 -5.93 -9.59 -20.59
CA PRO A 81 -5.89 -8.90 -19.30
C PRO A 81 -7.11 -8.04 -18.96
N ARG A 82 -7.76 -7.42 -19.96
CA ARG A 82 -9.01 -6.65 -19.80
C ARG A 82 -10.27 -7.50 -19.58
N ARG A 83 -10.18 -8.82 -19.71
CA ARG A 83 -11.30 -9.77 -19.52
C ARG A 83 -11.02 -10.82 -18.44
N THR A 84 -9.75 -11.02 -18.08
CA THR A 84 -9.35 -11.90 -16.99
C THR A 84 -9.63 -11.25 -15.65
N LEU A 85 -10.47 -11.88 -14.83
CA LEU A 85 -10.77 -11.44 -13.48
C LEU A 85 -9.72 -11.96 -12.49
N THR A 86 -9.42 -11.12 -11.51
CA THR A 86 -8.61 -11.45 -10.34
C THR A 86 -9.46 -11.23 -9.09
N GLN A 87 -9.22 -12.05 -8.08
CA GLN A 87 -9.94 -11.96 -6.81
C GLN A 87 -9.06 -11.26 -5.78
N GLY A 88 -9.69 -10.48 -4.92
CA GLY A 88 -9.03 -9.90 -3.76
C GLY A 88 -9.96 -9.90 -2.56
N SER A 89 -9.40 -10.13 -1.38
CA SER A 89 -10.09 -10.01 -0.10
C SER A 89 -9.14 -9.49 0.96
N VAL A 90 -9.62 -8.51 1.73
CA VAL A 90 -8.86 -7.83 2.77
C VAL A 90 -9.83 -7.21 3.76
N GLU A 91 -9.44 -7.14 5.02
CA GLU A 91 -10.11 -6.29 6.00
C GLU A 91 -9.35 -4.96 6.12
N VAL A 92 -10.05 -3.84 6.26
CA VAL A 92 -9.44 -2.51 6.29
C VAL A 92 -9.92 -1.74 7.52
N ILE A 93 -8.98 -1.13 8.22
CA ILE A 93 -9.23 -0.05 9.20
C ILE A 93 -8.99 1.29 8.51
N ALA A 94 -9.97 2.18 8.56
CA ALA A 94 -9.94 3.51 7.98
C ALA A 94 -9.24 4.52 8.91
N TYR A 95 -8.81 5.64 8.34
CA TYR A 95 -8.05 6.68 9.01
C TYR A 95 -8.73 7.27 10.26
N ASP A 96 -10.02 7.58 10.17
CA ASP A 96 -10.81 8.13 11.28
C ASP A 96 -11.02 7.15 12.45
N GLN A 97 -10.68 5.87 12.29
CA GLN A 97 -10.73 4.86 13.36
C GLN A 97 -9.44 4.84 14.20
N PHE A 98 -8.33 5.41 13.71
CA PHE A 98 -7.12 5.57 14.49
C PHE A 98 -7.26 6.74 15.47
N ARG A 99 -6.96 6.50 16.74
CA ARG A 99 -6.91 7.53 17.77
C ARG A 99 -5.77 8.50 17.43
N ALA A 100 -5.92 9.77 17.81
CA ALA A 100 -4.91 10.80 17.52
C ALA A 100 -3.52 10.47 18.08
N ASN A 101 -3.45 9.64 19.12
CA ASN A 101 -2.20 9.22 19.75
C ASN A 101 -1.75 7.80 19.34
N ASP A 102 -2.45 7.12 18.44
CA ASP A 102 -1.98 5.85 17.88
C ASP A 102 -0.72 6.10 17.05
N SER A 103 0.26 5.21 17.17
CA SER A 103 1.63 5.42 16.69
C SER A 103 1.69 5.52 15.16
N LEU A 104 0.88 4.75 14.41
CA LEU A 104 0.80 4.86 12.95
C LEU A 104 0.24 6.21 12.48
N ARG A 105 -0.76 6.73 13.18
CA ARG A 105 -1.35 8.03 12.85
C ARG A 105 -0.38 9.15 13.17
N ALA A 106 0.24 9.11 14.35
CA ALA A 106 1.28 10.07 14.72
C ALA A 106 2.45 10.07 13.71
N LEU A 107 2.86 8.90 13.23
CA LEU A 107 3.90 8.78 12.21
C LEU A 107 3.45 9.32 10.84
N TYR A 108 2.24 9.00 10.39
CA TYR A 108 1.69 9.54 9.13
C TYR A 108 1.59 11.07 9.15
N GLU A 109 1.11 11.65 10.26
CA GLU A 109 0.97 13.09 10.48
C GLU A 109 2.31 13.81 10.76
N TRP A 110 3.44 13.08 10.87
CA TRP A 110 4.76 13.65 11.16
C TRP A 110 5.43 14.25 9.90
N ASP A 111 5.67 15.55 9.90
CA ASP A 111 6.19 16.28 8.73
C ASP A 111 7.58 15.83 8.23
N PRO A 112 8.54 15.44 9.09
CA PRO A 112 9.79 14.87 8.63
C PRO A 112 9.62 13.60 7.77
N LEU A 113 8.61 12.76 8.05
CA LEU A 113 8.33 11.61 7.19
C LEU A 113 7.76 12.05 5.84
N LEU A 114 6.85 13.02 5.82
CA LEU A 114 6.29 13.58 4.58
C LEU A 114 7.41 14.16 3.69
N GLU A 115 8.32 14.96 4.27
CA GLU A 115 9.43 15.56 3.53
C GLU A 115 10.43 14.52 3.02
N PHE A 116 10.71 13.50 3.83
CA PHE A 116 11.55 12.38 3.41
C PHE A 116 10.93 11.63 2.21
N ILE A 117 9.65 11.25 2.29
CA ILE A 117 8.93 10.57 1.21
C ILE A 117 8.91 11.44 -0.04
N ARG A 118 8.62 12.75 0.09
CA ARG A 118 8.66 13.70 -1.03
C ARG A 118 10.02 13.67 -1.74
N GLY A 119 11.10 13.70 -0.97
CA GLY A 119 12.47 13.61 -1.48
C GLY A 119 12.75 12.29 -2.19
N CYS A 120 12.39 11.16 -1.58
CA CYS A 120 12.57 9.83 -2.15
C CYS A 120 11.76 9.61 -3.44
N LEU A 121 10.67 10.34 -3.63
CA LEU A 121 9.89 10.32 -4.87
C LEU A 121 10.39 11.33 -5.91
N GLY A 122 11.38 12.16 -5.58
CA GLY A 122 11.90 13.21 -6.46
C GLY A 122 10.88 14.33 -6.75
N LEU A 123 9.89 14.53 -5.86
CA LEU A 123 8.78 15.44 -6.10
C LEU A 123 9.05 16.84 -5.53
N GLN A 124 8.55 17.87 -6.21
CA GLN A 124 8.60 19.24 -5.70
C GLN A 124 7.63 19.47 -4.54
N LYS A 125 6.46 18.83 -4.57
CA LYS A 125 5.42 18.93 -3.55
C LYS A 125 4.77 17.59 -3.35
N LEU A 126 4.42 17.31 -2.10
CA LEU A 126 3.68 16.13 -1.68
C LEU A 126 2.72 16.54 -0.57
N TYR A 127 1.50 16.02 -0.63
CA TYR A 127 0.44 16.30 0.31
C TYR A 127 -0.08 14.99 0.87
N ARG A 128 -0.42 14.98 2.16
CA ARG A 128 -1.26 13.95 2.76
C ARG A 128 -2.63 13.96 2.06
N TYR A 129 -3.23 12.78 1.87
CA TYR A 129 -4.58 12.68 1.34
C TYR A 129 -5.58 13.43 2.23
N GLY A 130 -6.54 14.11 1.61
CA GLY A 130 -7.64 14.81 2.29
C GLY A 130 -8.82 13.90 2.63
N ASP A 131 -8.81 12.65 2.15
CA ASP A 131 -9.83 11.65 2.44
C ASP A 131 -9.83 11.27 3.93
N PRO A 132 -10.92 11.54 4.68
CA PRO A 132 -11.00 11.24 6.11
C PRO A 132 -11.04 9.74 6.41
N LEU A 133 -11.24 8.86 5.42
CA LEU A 133 -11.15 7.41 5.56
C LEU A 133 -9.86 6.85 4.95
N GLY A 134 -9.46 7.38 3.79
CA GLY A 134 -8.39 6.82 2.97
C GLY A 134 -6.98 7.32 3.24
N ALA A 135 -6.80 8.37 4.04
CA ALA A 135 -5.49 8.99 4.29
C ALA A 135 -4.44 8.02 4.89
N LEU A 136 -4.87 7.15 5.79
CA LEU A 136 -4.07 6.07 6.38
C LEU A 136 -4.98 4.88 6.61
N ASN A 137 -4.49 3.69 6.29
CA ASN A 137 -5.28 2.46 6.39
C ASN A 137 -4.44 1.34 6.97
N LEU A 138 -5.03 0.47 7.78
CA LEU A 138 -4.44 -0.83 8.13
C LEU A 138 -5.12 -1.92 7.30
N ALA A 139 -4.36 -2.57 6.43
CA ALA A 139 -4.77 -3.80 5.76
C ALA A 139 -4.54 -4.99 6.69
N VAL A 140 -5.61 -5.72 6.98
CA VAL A 140 -5.67 -6.93 7.79
C VAL A 140 -6.05 -8.09 6.89
N MET A 141 -5.15 -9.06 6.72
CA MET A 141 -5.36 -10.22 5.84
C MET A 141 -5.27 -11.51 6.65
N ARG A 142 -6.35 -12.30 6.67
CA ARG A 142 -6.48 -13.56 7.39
C ARG A 142 -6.27 -14.75 6.47
N SER A 143 -6.21 -15.97 7.01
CA SER A 143 -6.11 -17.20 6.21
C SER A 143 -7.10 -17.21 5.03
N GLY A 144 -6.60 -17.48 3.83
CA GLY A 144 -7.36 -17.46 2.59
C GLY A 144 -7.47 -16.10 1.91
N ASP A 145 -7.11 -15.00 2.59
CA ASP A 145 -7.06 -13.68 1.96
C ASP A 145 -5.90 -13.56 0.99
N ALA A 146 -6.15 -12.86 -0.10
CA ALA A 146 -5.16 -12.52 -1.11
C ALA A 146 -5.52 -11.18 -1.74
N LEU A 147 -4.54 -10.52 -2.37
CA LEU A 147 -4.82 -9.45 -3.32
C LEU A 147 -4.30 -9.93 -4.67
N GLY A 148 -5.19 -10.22 -5.61
CA GLY A 148 -4.81 -10.67 -6.95
C GLY A 148 -3.99 -9.64 -7.71
N TRP A 149 -3.43 -10.05 -8.85
CA TRP A 149 -2.64 -9.17 -9.72
C TRP A 149 -3.42 -7.93 -10.11
N HIS A 150 -2.89 -6.75 -9.78
CA HIS A 150 -3.47 -5.47 -10.16
C HIS A 150 -2.41 -4.39 -10.35
N PHE A 151 -2.84 -3.31 -11.00
CA PHE A 151 -2.16 -2.02 -10.99
C PHE A 151 -2.90 -1.06 -10.06
N ASP A 152 -2.16 -0.10 -9.52
CA ASP A 152 -2.74 1.02 -8.78
C ASP A 152 -3.17 2.15 -9.72
N MET A 153 -4.14 2.94 -9.23
CA MET A 153 -4.47 4.23 -9.82
C MET A 153 -3.61 5.37 -9.27
N ALA A 154 -2.89 5.16 -8.16
CA ALA A 154 -1.96 6.13 -7.60
C ALA A 154 -0.58 6.00 -8.27
N ASP A 155 0.18 7.10 -8.36
CA ASP A 155 1.53 7.09 -8.96
C ASP A 155 2.51 6.25 -8.13
N PHE A 156 2.25 6.22 -6.83
CA PHE A 156 3.03 5.47 -5.86
C PHE A 156 2.16 5.11 -4.65
N VAL A 157 2.63 4.12 -3.89
CA VAL A 157 2.07 3.70 -2.62
C VAL A 157 3.19 3.69 -1.59
N VAL A 158 2.91 4.18 -0.39
CA VAL A 158 3.80 4.09 0.76
C VAL A 158 3.20 3.11 1.76
N SER A 159 4.00 2.15 2.21
CA SER A 159 3.52 1.11 3.11
C SER A 159 4.53 0.78 4.20
N ILE A 160 4.02 0.37 5.35
CA ILE A 160 4.84 -0.15 6.46
C ILE A 160 4.33 -1.55 6.82
N ALA A 161 5.21 -2.54 6.75
CA ALA A 161 4.90 -3.90 7.20
C ALA A 161 4.90 -3.97 8.73
N ILE A 162 3.84 -4.51 9.34
CA ILE A 162 3.66 -4.56 10.80
C ILE A 162 3.71 -6.00 11.32
N GLN A 163 3.05 -6.92 10.64
CA GLN A 163 3.00 -8.33 11.01
C GLN A 163 2.98 -9.20 9.75
N SER A 164 3.91 -10.15 9.67
CA SER A 164 3.87 -11.22 8.66
C SER A 164 2.93 -12.34 9.10
N SER A 165 2.30 -12.98 8.13
CA SER A 165 1.66 -14.28 8.26
C SER A 165 2.67 -15.40 8.54
N ILE A 166 2.19 -16.60 8.85
CA ILE A 166 3.06 -17.78 9.02
C ILE A 166 3.62 -18.22 7.66
N LYS A 167 2.77 -18.25 6.64
CA LYS A 167 3.13 -18.55 5.25
C LYS A 167 2.25 -17.74 4.30
N GLY A 168 2.77 -17.48 3.09
CA GLY A 168 2.11 -16.63 2.11
C GLY A 168 2.05 -15.17 2.57
N GLY A 169 1.29 -14.33 1.86
CA GLY A 169 1.32 -12.90 2.08
C GLY A 169 2.56 -12.21 1.49
N GLU A 170 3.24 -12.91 0.60
CA GLU A 170 4.38 -12.39 -0.15
C GLU A 170 3.90 -11.28 -1.09
N PHE A 171 4.63 -10.16 -1.10
CA PHE A 171 4.39 -9.09 -2.06
C PHE A 171 5.17 -9.40 -3.34
N GLU A 172 4.47 -9.77 -4.39
CA GLU A 172 5.06 -10.09 -5.69
C GLU A 172 4.83 -8.95 -6.68
N ASN A 173 5.87 -8.65 -7.45
CA ASN A 173 5.95 -7.46 -8.27
C ASN A 173 6.49 -7.79 -9.68
N ALA A 174 5.71 -7.45 -10.70
CA ALA A 174 6.14 -7.35 -12.09
C ALA A 174 6.41 -5.88 -12.43
N LYS A 175 7.64 -5.47 -12.12
CA LYS A 175 8.14 -4.09 -12.19
C LYS A 175 7.94 -3.47 -13.57
N GLN A 176 7.36 -2.27 -13.61
CA GLN A 176 7.28 -1.40 -14.79
C GLN A 176 6.91 -2.14 -16.09
N ILE A 177 6.02 -3.12 -15.97
CA ILE A 177 5.65 -3.98 -17.09
C ILE A 177 4.84 -3.22 -18.16
N ARG A 178 4.31 -2.04 -17.81
CA ARG A 178 3.60 -1.13 -18.72
C ARG A 178 4.07 0.32 -18.59
N SER A 179 3.64 1.16 -19.52
CA SER A 179 3.92 2.60 -19.57
C SER A 179 2.68 3.40 -19.98
N ASN A 180 2.82 4.73 -20.12
CA ASN A 180 1.76 5.59 -20.65
C ASN A 180 1.36 5.23 -22.10
N ASP A 181 2.31 4.79 -22.90
CA ASP A 181 2.12 4.60 -24.35
C ASP A 181 1.87 3.12 -24.72
N ASP A 182 2.15 2.19 -23.80
CA ASP A 182 1.96 0.76 -24.01
C ASP A 182 1.54 0.04 -22.72
N GLU A 183 0.36 -0.58 -22.76
CA GLU A 183 -0.17 -1.43 -21.69
C GLU A 183 0.55 -2.78 -21.61
N ASN A 184 1.28 -3.18 -22.66
CA ASN A 184 2.03 -4.42 -22.76
C ASN A 184 1.19 -5.67 -22.40
N TYR A 185 -0.02 -5.74 -22.97
CA TYR A 185 -0.96 -6.85 -22.71
C TYR A 185 -0.33 -8.24 -22.87
N PRO A 186 0.57 -8.52 -23.83
CA PRO A 186 1.22 -9.83 -23.92
C PRO A 186 2.04 -10.20 -22.68
N ALA A 187 2.84 -9.27 -22.13
CA ALA A 187 3.62 -9.56 -20.93
C ALA A 187 2.72 -9.65 -19.69
N VAL A 188 1.74 -8.76 -19.56
CA VAL A 188 0.74 -8.81 -18.48
C VAL A 188 0.01 -10.16 -18.48
N GLN A 189 -0.42 -10.63 -19.65
CA GLN A 189 -1.10 -11.92 -19.78
C GLN A 189 -0.20 -13.10 -19.37
N ARG A 190 1.09 -13.08 -19.71
CA ARG A 190 2.01 -14.13 -19.25
C ARG A 190 2.18 -14.12 -17.73
N VAL A 191 2.25 -12.94 -17.09
CA VAL A 191 2.32 -12.85 -15.63
C VAL A 191 1.02 -13.35 -14.98
N LEU A 192 -0.15 -13.00 -15.53
CA LEU A 192 -1.46 -13.50 -15.05
C LEU A 192 -1.58 -15.02 -15.12
N ASN A 193 -0.93 -15.65 -16.10
CA ASN A 193 -0.93 -17.09 -16.27
C ASN A 193 0.20 -17.79 -15.49
N ASP A 194 0.96 -17.06 -14.67
CA ASP A 194 2.16 -17.55 -13.96
C ASP A 194 3.24 -18.15 -14.92
N GLN A 195 3.38 -17.57 -16.12
CA GLN A 195 4.28 -18.03 -17.21
C GLN A 195 5.52 -17.15 -17.41
N SER A 196 5.79 -16.19 -16.53
CA SER A 196 6.98 -15.32 -16.61
C SER A 196 7.60 -15.09 -15.23
N PRO A 197 8.17 -16.15 -14.61
CA PRO A 197 8.86 -16.02 -13.32
C PRO A 197 10.08 -15.10 -13.40
N ASP A 198 10.65 -14.91 -14.60
CA ASP A 198 11.73 -13.96 -14.89
C ASP A 198 11.31 -12.49 -14.76
N LEU A 199 10.01 -12.19 -14.86
CA LEU A 199 9.46 -10.84 -14.72
C LEU A 199 8.98 -10.53 -13.30
N VAL A 200 8.88 -11.54 -12.42
CA VAL A 200 8.28 -11.40 -11.09
C VAL A 200 9.34 -11.51 -10.01
N ARG A 201 9.37 -10.52 -9.12
CA ARG A 201 10.22 -10.49 -7.92
C ARG A 201 9.35 -10.46 -6.66
N THR A 202 9.76 -11.18 -5.62
CA THR A 202 9.19 -11.02 -4.28
C THR A 202 9.96 -9.93 -3.54
N GLU A 203 9.25 -8.88 -3.10
CA GLU A 203 9.85 -7.77 -2.36
C GLU A 203 9.86 -8.09 -0.85
N PRO A 204 10.99 -7.86 -0.15
CA PRO A 204 11.13 -8.22 1.26
C PRO A 204 10.35 -7.27 2.19
N MET A 205 9.05 -7.56 2.38
CA MET A 205 8.16 -6.83 3.28
C MET A 205 8.04 -7.51 4.65
N THR A 206 9.10 -7.39 5.46
CA THR A 206 9.15 -7.92 6.83
C THR A 206 8.76 -6.85 7.88
N PRO A 207 8.33 -7.22 9.09
CA PRO A 207 7.88 -6.27 10.10
C PRO A 207 8.91 -5.15 10.37
N GLY A 208 8.44 -3.91 10.29
CA GLY A 208 9.24 -2.69 10.41
C GLY A 208 9.74 -2.11 9.09
N THR A 209 9.55 -2.79 7.97
CA THR A 209 9.99 -2.30 6.65
C THR A 209 9.09 -1.17 6.15
N LEU A 210 9.68 -0.04 5.72
CA LEU A 210 9.02 0.98 4.91
C LEU A 210 9.27 0.68 3.43
N MET A 211 8.23 0.65 2.62
CA MET A 211 8.32 0.46 1.17
C MET A 211 7.58 1.57 0.44
N LEU A 212 8.28 2.21 -0.49
CA LEU A 212 7.71 3.08 -1.52
C LEU A 212 7.66 2.26 -2.80
N PHE A 213 6.55 2.30 -3.53
CA PHE A 213 6.32 1.42 -4.67
C PHE A 213 5.50 2.12 -5.76
N ASN A 214 5.87 1.94 -7.03
CA ASN A 214 5.14 2.45 -8.19
C ASN A 214 4.17 1.39 -8.73
N GLY A 215 2.95 1.38 -8.21
CA GLY A 215 1.89 0.47 -8.62
C GLY A 215 1.19 0.86 -9.92
N ARG A 216 1.34 2.10 -10.39
CA ARG A 216 0.78 2.50 -11.69
C ARG A 216 1.41 1.72 -12.83
N TRP A 217 2.73 1.56 -12.82
CA TRP A 217 3.48 0.90 -13.90
C TRP A 217 3.82 -0.56 -13.60
N SER A 218 3.81 -0.94 -12.33
CA SER A 218 4.19 -2.27 -11.88
C SER A 218 2.98 -3.06 -11.43
N MET A 219 2.73 -4.20 -12.06
CA MET A 219 1.65 -5.08 -11.65
C MET A 219 2.09 -5.83 -10.39
N HIS A 220 1.23 -5.96 -9.40
CA HIS A 220 1.61 -6.58 -8.15
C HIS A 220 0.47 -7.39 -7.53
N ARG A 221 0.82 -8.33 -6.66
CA ARG A 221 -0.12 -9.14 -5.88
C ARG A 221 0.38 -9.38 -4.47
N VAL A 222 -0.53 -9.75 -3.59
CA VAL A 222 -0.21 -10.36 -2.29
C VAL A 222 -0.70 -11.80 -2.33
N THR A 223 0.23 -12.75 -2.20
CA THR A 223 -0.12 -14.18 -2.24
C THR A 223 -1.04 -14.57 -1.09
N ALA A 224 -1.79 -15.65 -1.26
CA ALA A 224 -2.78 -16.09 -0.28
C ALA A 224 -2.14 -16.31 1.10
N ILE A 225 -2.77 -15.78 2.14
CA ILE A 225 -2.34 -16.00 3.53
C ILE A 225 -2.63 -17.45 3.91
N GLU A 226 -1.63 -18.12 4.47
CA GLU A 226 -1.75 -19.47 5.02
C GLU A 226 -1.45 -19.47 6.52
N GLY A 227 -2.37 -20.02 7.30
CA GLY A 227 -2.25 -20.18 8.75
C GLY A 227 -3.01 -19.12 9.57
N GLU A 228 -2.94 -19.25 10.89
CA GLU A 228 -3.81 -18.52 11.82
C GLU A 228 -3.36 -17.07 12.08
N ARG A 229 -2.10 -16.73 11.78
CA ARG A 229 -1.59 -15.37 11.99
C ARG A 229 -1.97 -14.47 10.82
N ALA A 230 -2.76 -13.45 11.11
CA ALA A 230 -3.09 -12.42 10.13
C ALA A 230 -1.86 -11.59 9.73
N ARG A 231 -1.81 -11.15 8.48
CA ARG A 231 -0.81 -10.20 7.98
C ARG A 231 -1.33 -8.78 8.13
N TYR A 232 -0.51 -7.89 8.67
CA TYR A 232 -0.83 -6.46 8.86
C TYR A 232 0.14 -5.58 8.08
N VAL A 233 -0.40 -4.67 7.27
CA VAL A 233 0.36 -3.64 6.55
C VAL A 233 -0.37 -2.31 6.64
N ALA A 234 0.32 -1.26 7.07
CA ALA A 234 -0.18 0.10 7.02
C ALA A 234 0.06 0.68 5.61
N LEU A 235 -0.93 1.36 5.06
CA LEU A 235 -0.87 2.08 3.78
C LEU A 235 -1.06 3.57 4.06
N LEU A 236 -0.04 4.37 3.72
CA LEU A 236 0.02 5.80 3.94
C LEU A 236 -0.21 6.50 2.59
N ALA A 237 -1.30 7.26 2.47
CA ALA A 237 -1.71 7.85 1.19
C ALA A 237 -1.21 9.29 1.05
N TYR A 238 -0.51 9.57 -0.05
CA TYR A 238 -0.04 10.91 -0.40
C TYR A 238 -0.29 11.20 -1.88
N ASP A 239 -0.45 12.47 -2.23
CA ASP A 239 -0.65 12.93 -3.62
C ASP A 239 0.19 14.19 -3.90
N THR A 240 0.47 14.42 -5.18
CA THR A 240 0.98 15.68 -5.72
C THR A 240 -0.06 16.80 -5.69
N LYS A 241 -1.35 16.47 -5.50
CA LYS A 241 -2.45 17.43 -5.40
C LYS A 241 -2.91 17.59 -3.95
N PRO A 242 -3.15 18.84 -3.49
CA PRO A 242 -3.73 19.05 -2.17
C PRO A 242 -5.19 18.59 -2.14
N ASN A 243 -5.64 18.13 -0.97
CA ASN A 243 -7.04 17.73 -0.71
C ASN A 243 -7.56 16.61 -1.64
N THR A 244 -6.67 15.73 -2.15
CA THR A 244 -7.13 14.54 -2.89
C THR A 244 -8.06 13.71 -2.01
N ASP A 245 -9.22 13.38 -2.56
CA ASP A 245 -10.24 12.60 -1.90
C ASP A 245 -10.70 11.44 -2.80
N SER A 246 -10.98 10.28 -2.21
CA SER A 246 -11.50 9.12 -2.92
C SER A 246 -12.95 9.32 -3.32
N SER A 247 -13.38 8.68 -4.40
CA SER A 247 -14.80 8.65 -4.78
C SER A 247 -15.66 7.98 -3.70
N GLU A 248 -16.93 8.37 -3.61
CA GLU A 248 -17.90 7.71 -2.72
C GLU A 248 -18.00 6.20 -2.99
N THR A 249 -17.96 5.79 -4.26
CA THR A 249 -17.95 4.38 -4.66
C THR A 249 -16.74 3.65 -4.09
N LEU A 250 -15.55 4.25 -4.14
CA LEU A 250 -14.35 3.64 -3.57
C LEU A 250 -14.46 3.55 -2.04
N LYS A 251 -14.95 4.60 -1.37
CA LYS A 251 -15.14 4.59 0.09
C LYS A 251 -16.13 3.51 0.54
N MET A 252 -17.26 3.38 -0.14
CA MET A 252 -18.24 2.33 0.15
C MET A 252 -17.66 0.93 -0.10
N SER A 253 -16.90 0.73 -1.17
CA SER A 253 -16.28 -0.56 -1.47
C SER A 253 -15.16 -0.94 -0.48
N ARG A 254 -14.35 0.03 -0.04
CA ARG A 254 -13.19 -0.19 0.84
C ARG A 254 -13.54 -0.18 2.33
N TYR A 255 -14.49 0.64 2.76
CA TYR A 255 -14.80 0.86 4.18
C TYR A 255 -16.27 0.59 4.55
N GLY A 256 -17.13 0.33 3.56
CA GLY A 256 -18.56 0.06 3.80
C GLY A 256 -19.38 1.27 4.21
N ARG A 257 -18.78 2.47 4.20
CA ARG A 257 -19.40 3.70 4.68
C ARG A 257 -18.82 4.94 4.01
N LEU A 258 -19.57 6.02 4.10
CA LEU A 258 -19.09 7.37 3.84
C LEU A 258 -18.64 8.02 5.16
N PRO A 259 -17.82 9.09 5.10
CA PRO A 259 -17.44 9.84 6.29
C PRO A 259 -18.69 10.39 6.97
N SER A 260 -18.71 10.40 8.30
CA SER A 260 -19.75 11.12 9.02
C SER A 260 -19.66 12.61 8.64
N THR A 261 -20.75 13.17 8.13
CA THR A 261 -20.82 14.62 7.97
C THR A 261 -20.69 15.22 9.36
N MET A 262 -19.60 15.94 9.63
CA MET A 262 -19.59 16.85 10.77
C MET A 262 -20.73 17.83 10.52
N LYS A 263 -21.88 17.62 11.18
CA LYS A 263 -22.84 18.70 11.36
C LYS A 263 -22.05 19.82 12.01
N SER A 264 -21.81 20.88 11.24
CA SER A 264 -21.30 22.14 11.74
C SER A 264 -22.21 22.51 12.91
N ALA A 265 -21.68 22.40 14.14
CA ALA A 265 -22.32 23.05 15.27
C ALA A 265 -22.16 24.55 15.01
N HIS A 266 -23.25 25.19 14.59
CA HIS A 266 -23.37 26.64 14.57
C HIS A 266 -23.34 27.20 15.99
#